data_AF-X1APX5-F1
#
_entry.id   AF-X1APX5-F1
#
_cell.length_a   1.000
_cell.length_b   1.000
_cell.length_c   1.000
_cell.angle_alpha   90.00
_cell.angle_beta   90.00
_cell.angle_gamma   90.00
#
_symmetry.space_group_name_H-M   'P 1'
#
loop_
_entity.id
_entity.type
_entity.pdbx_description
1 polymer ?
#
loop_
_entity_poly.entity_id
_entity_poly.type
_entity_poly.pdbx_seq_one_letter_code
_entity_poly.pdbx_strand_id
1 'polypeptide(L)'
;MKYGGIIFSQRVLLELIKKGMSREDAYVLVQKAALKAWNNEGNFKENLMKEEKVLSFLSRDELEELFDLKYHLRYVDEIIDRLEYI
;
A
#
# COMPACT_ATOMS: atom_id res chain seq x y z
N MET A 1 3.15 13.05 3.37
CA MET A 1 3.68 12.02 4.28
C MET A 1 5.17 11.87 4.06
N LYS A 2 6.00 11.75 5.11
CA LYS A 2 7.43 11.45 4.97
C LYS A 2 7.57 10.14 4.15
N TYR A 3 8.37 10.16 3.08
CA TYR A 3 8.59 9.05 2.13
C TYR A 3 7.39 8.59 1.28
N GLY A 4 6.31 9.38 1.19
CA GLY A 4 5.24 9.13 0.22
C GLY A 4 4.34 7.92 0.47
N GLY A 5 4.20 7.48 1.73
CA GLY A 5 3.22 6.46 2.09
C GLY A 5 3.76 5.03 2.20
N ILE A 6 5.05 4.85 2.55
CA ILE A 6 5.64 3.51 2.79
C ILE A 6 4.80 2.65 3.78
N ILE A 7 4.08 3.29 4.71
CA ILE A 7 3.16 2.59 5.64
C ILE A 7 2.10 1.74 4.92
N PHE A 8 1.73 2.09 3.68
CA PHE A 8 0.77 1.35 2.86
C PHE A 8 1.39 0.17 2.10
N SER A 9 2.70 -0.06 2.25
CA SER A 9 3.43 -1.13 1.53
C SER A 9 2.79 -2.52 1.70
N GLN A 10 2.36 -2.86 2.91
CA GLN A 10 1.66 -4.14 3.15
C GLN A 10 0.36 -4.22 2.35
N ARG A 11 -0.42 -3.14 2.27
CA ARG A 11 -1.70 -3.12 1.57
C ARG A 11 -1.51 -3.29 0.06
N VAL A 12 -0.52 -2.60 -0.51
CA VAL A 12 -0.13 -2.77 -1.92
C VAL A 12 0.33 -4.20 -2.20
N LEU A 13 1.19 -4.76 -1.35
CA LEU A 13 1.69 -6.13 -1.49
C LEU A 13 0.54 -7.14 -1.51
N LEU A 14 -0.40 -7.03 -0.55
CA LEU A 14 -1.52 -7.96 -0.45
C LEU A 14 -2.49 -7.82 -1.63
N GLU A 15 -2.74 -6.61 -2.13
CA GLU A 15 -3.63 -6.43 -3.28
C GLU A 15 -3.02 -6.97 -4.57
N LEU A 16 -1.71 -6.81 -4.79
CA LEU A 16 -1.01 -7.43 -5.93
C LEU A 16 -1.13 -8.95 -5.90
N ILE A 17 -0.94 -9.58 -4.73
CA ILE A 17 -1.11 -11.02 -4.57
C ILE A 17 -2.55 -11.45 -4.87
N LYS A 18 -3.53 -10.70 -4.35
CA LYS A 18 -4.95 -10.95 -4.60
C LYS A 18 -5.32 -10.83 -6.09
N LYS A 19 -4.63 -9.97 -6.84
CA LYS A 19 -4.77 -9.81 -8.30
C LYS A 19 -4.02 -10.88 -9.11
N GLY A 20 -3.36 -11.84 -8.45
CA GLY A 20 -2.72 -13.00 -9.08
C GLY A 20 -1.21 -12.91 -9.24
N MET A 21 -0.55 -11.88 -8.68
CA MET A 21 0.92 -11.83 -8.62
C MET A 21 1.45 -12.84 -7.59
N SER A 22 2.59 -13.48 -7.87
CA SER A 22 3.26 -14.30 -6.85
C SER A 22 3.69 -13.43 -5.66
N ARG A 23 3.75 -14.05 -4.47
CA ARG A 23 4.15 -13.35 -3.24
C ARG A 23 5.57 -12.81 -3.35
N GLU A 24 6.47 -13.58 -3.92
CA GLU A 24 7.88 -13.23 -4.13
C GLU A 24 8.01 -12.01 -5.05
N ASP A 25 7.30 -12.01 -6.19
CA ASP A 25 7.33 -10.88 -7.13
C ASP A 25 6.73 -9.61 -6.51
N ALA A 26 5.59 -9.74 -5.83
CA ALA A 26 4.95 -8.62 -5.14
C ALA A 26 5.88 -8.02 -4.08
N TYR A 27 6.56 -8.88 -3.32
CA TYR A 27 7.52 -8.45 -2.31
C TYR A 27 8.69 -7.68 -2.93
N VAL A 28 9.31 -8.20 -3.99
CA VAL A 28 10.45 -7.55 -4.66
C VAL A 28 10.07 -6.18 -5.22
N LEU A 29 8.92 -6.07 -5.89
CA LEU A 29 8.46 -4.80 -6.47
C LEU A 29 8.18 -3.75 -5.39
N VAL A 30 7.41 -4.13 -4.37
CA VAL A 30 7.06 -3.23 -3.27
C VAL A 30 8.30 -2.80 -2.49
N GLN A 31 9.20 -3.74 -2.17
CA GLN A 31 10.44 -3.44 -1.46
C GLN A 31 11.32 -2.47 -2.26
N LYS A 32 11.49 -2.69 -3.56
CA LYS A 32 12.27 -1.81 -4.44
C LYS A 32 11.69 -0.39 -4.47
N ALA A 33 10.36 -0.25 -4.58
CA ALA A 33 9.70 1.05 -4.57
C ALA A 33 9.85 1.76 -3.21
N ALA A 34 9.75 1.01 -2.10
CA ALA A 34 9.91 1.55 -0.75
C ALA A 34 11.35 1.99 -0.47
N LEU A 35 12.36 1.22 -0.89
CA LEU A 35 13.77 1.57 -0.75
C LEU A 35 14.13 2.85 -1.52
N LYS A 36 13.64 3.00 -2.75
CA LYS A 36 13.81 4.25 -3.52
C LYS A 36 13.25 5.45 -2.76
N ALA A 37 12.03 5.33 -2.26
CA ALA A 37 11.39 6.38 -1.48
C ALA A 37 12.16 6.70 -0.19
N TRP A 38 12.70 5.68 0.49
CA TRP A 38 13.54 5.83 1.68
C TRP A 38 14.83 6.59 1.39
N ASN A 39 15.44 6.34 0.22
CA ASN A 39 16.65 7.02 -0.26
C ASN A 39 16.38 8.42 -0.84
N ASN A 40 15.16 8.96 -0.69
CA ASN A 40 14.71 10.22 -1.28
C ASN A 40 14.71 10.25 -2.82
N GLU A 41 14.69 9.09 -3.47
CA GLU A 41 14.51 8.95 -4.91
C GLU A 41 13.01 8.91 -5.26
N GLY A 42 12.35 10.07 -5.11
CA GLY A 42 10.91 10.21 -5.26
C GLY A 42 10.12 9.71 -4.04
N ASN A 43 8.88 9.32 -4.26
CA ASN A 43 7.98 8.91 -3.17
C ASN A 43 7.33 7.55 -3.48
N PHE A 44 6.94 6.80 -2.45
CA PHE A 44 6.56 5.39 -2.60
C PHE A 44 5.38 5.20 -3.58
N LYS A 45 4.33 6.03 -3.48
CA LYS A 45 3.19 6.00 -4.38
C LYS A 45 3.60 6.26 -5.84
N GLU A 46 4.36 7.32 -6.09
CA GLU A 46 4.83 7.67 -7.43
C GLU A 46 5.73 6.59 -8.04
N ASN A 47 6.58 5.97 -7.21
CA ASN A 47 7.46 4.91 -7.64
C ASN A 47 6.68 3.67 -8.11
N LEU A 48 5.57 3.34 -7.45
CA LEU A 48 4.65 2.28 -7.88
C LEU A 48 3.85 2.69 -9.13
N MET A 49 3.42 3.96 -9.23
CA MET A 49 2.70 4.49 -10.40
C MET A 49 3.54 4.57 -11.69
N LYS A 50 4.84 4.35 -11.58
CA LYS A 50 5.80 4.29 -12.70
C LYS A 50 6.25 2.85 -13.02
N GLU A 51 5.84 1.87 -12.20
CA GLU A 51 6.24 0.47 -12.37
C GLU A 51 5.21 -0.25 -13.23
N GLU A 52 5.56 -0.54 -14.48
CA GLU A 52 4.66 -1.18 -15.46
C GLU A 52 4.14 -2.53 -14.96
N LYS A 53 4.97 -3.30 -14.24
CA LYS A 53 4.56 -4.59 -13.67
C LYS A 53 3.54 -4.44 -12.54
N VAL A 54 3.48 -3.29 -11.85
CA VAL A 54 2.40 -2.99 -10.90
C VAL A 54 1.15 -2.61 -11.68
N LEU A 55 1.29 -1.76 -12.69
CA LEU A 55 0.18 -1.27 -13.51
C LEU A 55 -0.49 -2.35 -14.37
N SER A 56 0.18 -3.49 -14.63
CA SER A 56 -0.45 -4.62 -15.30
C SER A 56 -1.42 -5.41 -14.40
N PHE A 57 -1.39 -5.19 -13.08
CA PHE A 57 -2.30 -5.85 -12.11
C PHE A 57 -3.26 -4.87 -11.43
N LEU A 58 -2.88 -3.60 -11.31
CA LEU A 58 -3.65 -2.54 -10.67
C LEU A 58 -3.75 -1.32 -11.57
N SER A 59 -4.96 -0.81 -11.78
CA SER A 59 -5.14 0.50 -12.37
C SER A 59 -4.57 1.61 -11.47
N ARG A 60 -4.36 2.81 -12.04
CA ARG A 60 -3.89 3.96 -11.26
C ARG A 60 -4.87 4.35 -10.15
N ASP A 61 -6.16 4.24 -10.42
CA ASP A 61 -7.22 4.58 -9.47
C ASP A 61 -7.27 3.55 -8.33
N GLU A 62 -7.24 2.25 -8.65
CA GLU A 62 -7.13 1.20 -7.64
C GLU A 62 -5.89 1.39 -6.77
N LEU A 63 -4.75 1.72 -7.38
CA LEU A 63 -3.51 1.98 -6.65
C LEU A 63 -3.64 3.20 -5.73
N GLU A 64 -4.30 4.29 -6.16
CA GLU A 64 -4.54 5.48 -5.35
C GLU A 64 -5.38 5.15 -4.11
N GLU A 65 -6.43 4.35 -4.25
CA GLU A 65 -7.29 3.92 -3.14
C GLU A 65 -6.53 3.14 -2.05
N LEU A 66 -5.44 2.46 -2.41
CA LEU A 66 -4.60 1.75 -1.45
C LEU A 66 -3.88 2.69 -0.48
N PHE A 67 -3.79 3.99 -0.80
CA PHE A 67 -3.16 5.01 0.05
C PHE A 67 -4.15 5.77 0.94
N ASP A 68 -5.42 5.35 0.99
CA ASP A 68 -6.38 5.93 1.92
C ASP A 68 -6.16 5.44 3.37
N LEU A 69 -5.92 6.39 4.28
CA LEU A 69 -5.76 6.13 5.71
C LEU A 69 -7.05 5.60 6.35
N LYS A 70 -8.23 5.96 5.82
CA LYS A 70 -9.52 5.48 6.35
C LYS A 70 -9.59 3.96 6.39
N TYR A 71 -8.90 3.27 5.48
CA TYR A 71 -8.80 1.82 5.53
C TYR A 71 -8.25 1.34 6.88
N HIS A 72 -7.20 1.97 7.42
CA HIS A 72 -6.62 1.56 8.71
C HIS A 72 -7.47 1.97 9.91
N LEU A 73 -8.35 2.96 9.75
CA LEU A 73 -9.22 3.46 10.82
C LEU A 73 -10.60 2.76 10.85
N ARG A 74 -10.90 1.89 9.89
CA ARG A 74 -12.24 1.32 9.67
C ARG A 74 -12.85 0.54 10.85
N TYR A 75 -12.04 0.13 11.82
CA TYR A 75 -12.50 -0.60 13.01
C TYR A 75 -12.31 0.19 14.30
N VAL A 76 -11.91 1.47 14.24
CA VAL A 76 -11.66 2.28 15.44
C VAL A 76 -12.94 2.39 16.26
N ASP A 77 -14.05 2.78 15.64
CA ASP A 77 -15.34 2.95 16.34
C ASP A 77 -15.82 1.62 16.95
N GLU A 78 -15.77 0.51 16.17
CA GLU A 78 -16.14 -0.82 16.66
C GLU A 78 -15.31 -1.27 17.88
N ILE A 79 -14.02 -0.96 17.89
CA ILE A 79 -13.14 -1.30 19.02
C ILE A 79 -13.44 -0.43 20.24
N ILE A 80 -13.72 0.86 20.04
CA ILE A 80 -14.08 1.78 21.13
C ILE A 80 -15.41 1.35 21.75
N ASP A 81 -16.43 1.08 20.93
CA ASP A 81 -17.74 0.62 21.39
C ASP A 81 -17.61 -0.61 22.30
N ARG A 82 -16.76 -1.57 21.95
CA ARG A 82 -16.53 -2.78 22.77
C ARG A 82 -15.94 -2.51 24.16
N LEU A 83 -15.24 -1.39 24.34
CA LEU A 83 -14.68 -1.02 25.64
C LEU A 83 -15.69 -0.27 26.52
N GLU A 84 -16.65 0.42 25.94
CA GLU A 84 -17.68 1.19 26.69
C GLU A 84 -18.72 0.30 27.38
N TYR A 85 -18.84 -0.98 26.97
CA TYR A 85 -19.71 -1.97 27.60
C TYR A 85 -19.04 -2.79 28.73
N ILE A 86 -17.84 -2.41 29.17
CA ILE A 86 -17.12 -2.98 30.33
C ILE A 86 -17.18 -1.97 31.48
#